data_AF-X6L8S6-F1
#
_entry.id   AF-X6L8S6-F1
#
_cell.length_a   1.000
_cell.length_b   1.000
_cell.length_c   1.000
_cell.angle_alpha   90.00
_cell.angle_beta   90.00
_cell.angle_gamma   90.00
#
_symmetry.space_group_name_H-M   'P 1'
#
loop_
_entity.id
_entity.type
_entity.pdbx_description
1 polymer ?
#
loop_
_entity_poly.entity_id
_entity_poly.type
_entity_poly.pdbx_seq_one_letter_code
_entity_poly.pdbx_strand_id
1 'polypeptide(L)'
;DKLSHYHQQYLNIFYNELYPLVKDKPISIDERNIERLLRSYVLLHKNNWMNAIQDIERILYQESNFIHSLDYWTTSTFDKRQISLDFSLMPTETTNFMLRYLMTLKRDELEHKFKNGPIKILCGKGQYSKKVKEG
;
A
#
# COMPACT_ATOMS: atom_id res chain seq x y z
N ASP A 1 19.01 1.30 16.71
CA ASP A 1 17.87 2.17 16.35
C ASP A 1 16.55 1.49 16.73
N LYS A 2 15.63 2.21 17.39
CA LYS A 2 14.39 1.68 17.95
C LYS A 2 13.41 1.23 16.86
N LEU A 3 13.35 1.95 15.73
CA LEU A 3 12.48 1.59 14.60
C LEU A 3 12.95 0.30 13.91
N SER A 4 14.26 0.20 13.65
CA SER A 4 14.88 -1.01 13.10
C SER A 4 14.58 -2.26 13.95
N HIS A 5 14.64 -2.12 15.29
CA HIS A 5 14.31 -3.22 16.20
C HIS A 5 12.84 -3.66 16.09
N TYR A 6 11.89 -2.72 16.12
CA TYR A 6 10.46 -3.07 15.98
C TYR A 6 10.13 -3.64 14.60
N HIS A 7 10.77 -3.14 13.55
CA HIS A 7 10.62 -3.70 12.21
C HIS A 7 11.07 -5.18 12.19
N GLN A 8 12.26 -5.47 12.73
CA GLN A 8 12.75 -6.85 12.82
C GLN A 8 11.83 -7.76 13.66
N GLN A 9 11.34 -7.27 14.80
CA GLN A 9 10.36 -8.01 15.61
C GLN A 9 9.08 -8.31 14.84
N TYR A 10 8.55 -7.32 14.11
CA TYR A 10 7.37 -7.52 13.27
C TYR A 10 7.62 -8.55 12.17
N LEU A 11 8.77 -8.48 11.47
CA LEU A 11 9.12 -9.48 10.46
C LEU A 11 9.24 -10.89 11.05
N ASN A 12 9.81 -11.02 12.26
CA ASN A 12 9.90 -12.31 12.93
C ASN A 12 8.51 -12.89 13.20
N ILE A 13 7.57 -12.09 13.72
CA ILE A 13 6.19 -12.52 13.94
C ILE A 13 5.52 -12.86 12.61
N PHE A 14 5.67 -12.03 11.59
CA PHE A 14 5.06 -12.23 10.28
C PHE A 14 5.52 -13.55 9.64
N TYR A 15 6.82 -13.78 9.56
CA TYR A 15 7.40 -14.90 8.83
C TYR A 15 7.50 -16.20 9.62
N ASN A 16 7.49 -16.16 10.96
CA ASN A 16 7.69 -17.37 11.77
C ASN A 16 6.45 -17.77 12.58
N GLU A 17 5.51 -16.83 12.82
CA GLU A 17 4.29 -17.12 13.59
C GLU A 17 3.03 -17.04 12.71
N LEU A 18 2.83 -15.95 11.97
CA LEU A 18 1.62 -15.76 11.16
C LEU A 18 1.64 -16.55 9.86
N TYR A 19 2.78 -16.54 9.15
CA TYR A 19 2.94 -17.17 7.84
C TYR A 19 4.23 -18.01 7.75
N PRO A 20 4.44 -19.00 8.65
CA PRO A 20 5.67 -19.79 8.72
C PRO A 20 6.01 -20.53 7.42
N LEU A 21 4.99 -20.95 6.67
CA LEU A 21 5.15 -21.78 5.48
C LEU A 21 5.49 -20.96 4.22
N VAL A 22 5.54 -19.62 4.30
CA VAL A 22 5.67 -18.75 3.13
C VAL A 22 7.05 -18.82 2.46
N LYS A 23 8.03 -19.36 3.18
CA LYS A 23 9.35 -19.66 2.63
C LYS A 23 9.35 -20.90 1.73
N ASP A 24 8.39 -21.80 1.94
CA ASP A 24 8.37 -23.12 1.29
C ASP A 24 7.38 -23.18 0.13
N LYS A 25 6.27 -22.44 0.20
CA LYS A 25 5.21 -22.49 -0.81
C LYS A 25 4.39 -21.20 -0.88
N PRO A 26 3.64 -21.00 -1.98
CA PRO A 26 2.64 -19.95 -2.07
C PRO A 26 1.51 -20.08 -1.05
N ILE A 27 1.16 -18.96 -0.40
CA ILE A 27 0.14 -18.90 0.64
C ILE A 27 -0.70 -17.65 0.47
N SER A 28 -2.00 -17.79 0.74
CA SER A 28 -2.91 -16.65 0.83
C SER A 28 -2.60 -15.81 2.07
N ILE A 29 -2.28 -14.55 1.87
CA ILE A 29 -2.04 -13.57 2.95
C ILE A 29 -3.21 -12.60 3.00
N ASP A 30 -3.70 -12.34 4.21
CA ASP A 30 -4.76 -11.37 4.43
C ASP A 30 -4.29 -9.98 4.01
N GLU A 31 -5.15 -9.22 3.33
CA GLU A 31 -4.83 -7.88 2.83
C GLU A 31 -4.35 -6.93 3.94
N ARG A 32 -4.90 -7.04 5.16
CA ARG A 32 -4.48 -6.18 6.28
C ARG A 32 -3.08 -6.55 6.74
N ASN A 33 -2.69 -7.82 6.61
CA ASN A 33 -1.34 -8.25 6.96
C ASN A 33 -0.33 -7.84 5.89
N ILE A 34 -0.69 -7.85 4.60
CA ILE A 34 0.13 -7.21 3.55
C ILE A 34 0.25 -5.70 3.81
N GLU A 35 -0.85 -5.00 4.08
CA GLU A 35 -0.82 -3.56 4.40
C GLU A 35 0.13 -3.26 5.56
N ARG A 36 0.04 -4.02 6.66
CA ARG A 36 0.94 -3.87 7.81
C ARG A 36 2.40 -4.15 7.46
N LEU A 37 2.66 -5.14 6.60
CA LEU A 37 4.01 -5.43 6.11
C LEU A 37 4.56 -4.26 5.29
N LEU A 38 3.80 -3.75 4.32
CA LEU A 38 4.16 -2.57 3.54
C LEU A 38 4.43 -1.38 4.46
N ARG A 39 3.51 -1.10 5.40
CA ARG A 39 3.64 -0.02 6.37
C ARG A 39 4.91 -0.15 7.21
N SER A 40 5.29 -1.35 7.60
CA SER A 40 6.50 -1.58 8.40
C SER A 40 7.78 -1.13 7.66
N TYR A 41 7.87 -1.36 6.35
CA TYR A 41 8.98 -0.89 5.51
C TYR A 41 8.92 0.62 5.26
N VAL A 42 7.72 1.16 5.01
CA VAL A 42 7.51 2.61 4.86
C VAL A 42 7.97 3.37 6.11
N LEU A 43 7.60 2.89 7.29
CA LEU A 43 7.97 3.53 8.56
C LEU A 43 9.46 3.40 8.86
N LEU A 44 10.08 2.26 8.54
CA LEU A 44 11.52 2.06 8.69
C LEU A 44 12.32 3.09 7.88
N HIS A 45 11.87 3.37 6.66
CA HIS A 45 12.55 4.25 5.73
C HIS A 45 11.94 5.66 5.62
N LYS A 46 11.21 6.11 6.65
CA LYS A 46 10.52 7.42 6.63
C LYS A 46 11.41 8.62 6.26
N ASN A 47 12.70 8.57 6.62
CA ASN A 47 13.66 9.64 6.35
C ASN A 47 14.18 9.63 4.90
N ASN A 48 14.18 8.46 4.25
CA ASN A 48 14.55 8.30 2.85
C ASN A 48 13.67 7.22 2.23
N TRP A 49 12.50 7.63 1.78
CA TRP A 49 11.46 6.74 1.25
C TRP A 49 11.95 5.85 0.09
N MET A 50 12.93 6.31 -0.70
CA MET A 50 13.44 5.53 -1.84
C MET A 50 14.01 4.18 -1.40
N ASN A 51 14.53 4.10 -0.17
CA ASN A 51 15.07 2.86 0.37
C ASN A 51 14.00 1.78 0.57
N ALA A 52 12.72 2.15 0.72
CA ALA A 52 11.63 1.17 0.84
C ALA A 52 11.16 0.63 -0.52
N ILE A 53 11.51 1.26 -1.65
CA ILE A 53 10.94 0.90 -2.97
C ILE A 53 11.16 -0.57 -3.28
N GLN A 54 12.39 -1.06 -3.10
CA GLN A 54 12.75 -2.44 -3.46
C GLN A 54 11.93 -3.45 -2.64
N ASP A 55 11.78 -3.24 -1.33
CA ASP A 55 11.01 -4.13 -0.49
C ASP A 55 9.51 -4.07 -0.81
N ILE A 56 8.98 -2.88 -1.09
CA ILE A 56 7.58 -2.70 -1.48
C ILE A 56 7.28 -3.38 -2.82
N GLU A 57 8.13 -3.18 -3.83
CA GLU A 57 7.97 -3.85 -5.13
C GLU A 57 8.11 -5.37 -5.00
N ARG A 58 9.01 -5.83 -4.12
CA ARG A 58 9.13 -7.26 -3.84
C ARG A 58 7.80 -7.80 -3.31
N ILE A 59 7.23 -7.19 -2.27
CA ILE A 59 5.98 -7.64 -1.65
C ILE A 59 4.82 -7.61 -2.66
N LEU A 60 4.69 -6.55 -3.45
CA LEU A 60 3.55 -6.36 -4.36
C LEU A 60 3.61 -7.22 -5.63
N TYR A 61 4.82 -7.49 -6.15
CA TYR A 61 4.98 -8.01 -7.52
C TYR A 61 5.91 -9.22 -7.64
N GLN A 62 6.91 -9.37 -6.77
CA GLN A 62 7.99 -10.34 -6.99
C GLN A 62 7.96 -11.51 -6.01
N GLU A 63 7.37 -11.33 -4.83
CA GLU A 63 7.34 -12.36 -3.79
C GLU A 63 6.31 -13.43 -4.17
N SER A 64 6.74 -14.38 -5.00
CA SER A 64 5.90 -15.41 -5.64
C SER A 64 5.11 -16.27 -4.66
N ASN A 65 5.52 -16.26 -3.39
CA ASN A 65 4.86 -17.04 -2.34
C ASN A 65 3.75 -16.26 -1.63
N PHE A 66 3.58 -14.97 -1.89
CA PHE A 66 2.49 -14.17 -1.35
C PHE A 66 1.35 -14.16 -2.37
N ILE A 67 0.27 -14.87 -2.05
CA ILE A 67 -0.99 -14.73 -2.79
C ILE A 67 -1.82 -13.70 -2.03
N HIS A 68 -1.98 -12.50 -2.59
CA HIS A 68 -2.79 -11.46 -1.97
C HIS A 68 -3.66 -10.74 -3.01
N SER A 69 -4.80 -10.22 -2.54
CA SER A 69 -5.74 -9.45 -3.36
C SER A 69 -5.59 -7.94 -3.17
N LEU A 70 -4.56 -7.47 -2.45
CA LEU A 70 -4.32 -6.04 -2.27
C LEU A 70 -4.16 -5.37 -3.64
N ASP A 71 -5.16 -4.58 -4.00
CA ASP A 71 -5.18 -3.74 -5.19
C ASP A 71 -5.57 -2.32 -4.76
N TYR A 72 -4.86 -1.34 -5.31
CA TYR A 72 -5.16 0.08 -5.12
C TYR A 72 -5.91 0.65 -6.33
N TRP A 73 -6.12 -0.13 -7.39
CA TRP A 73 -7.03 0.20 -8.48
C TRP A 73 -8.44 -0.19 -8.10
N THR A 74 -9.39 0.72 -8.33
CA THR A 74 -10.82 0.40 -8.22
C THR A 74 -11.58 0.93 -9.42
N THR A 75 -12.71 0.30 -9.73
CA THR A 75 -13.68 0.80 -10.69
C THR A 75 -14.94 1.19 -9.97
N SER A 76 -15.55 2.32 -10.33
CA SER A 76 -16.84 2.71 -9.77
C SER A 76 -17.88 1.60 -9.99
N THR A 77 -18.65 1.29 -8.95
CA THR A 77 -19.77 0.34 -9.04
C THR A 77 -20.84 0.81 -10.03
N PHE A 78 -20.99 2.13 -10.18
CA PHE A 78 -21.96 2.77 -11.07
C PHE A 78 -21.40 3.01 -12.48
N ASP A 79 -20.08 3.09 -12.63
CA ASP A 79 -19.41 3.23 -13.92
C ASP A 79 -18.10 2.44 -13.93
N LYS A 80 -18.18 1.21 -14.47
CA LYS A 80 -17.01 0.33 -14.58
C LYS A 80 -15.90 0.88 -15.49
N ARG A 81 -16.17 1.96 -16.25
CA ARG A 81 -15.15 2.65 -17.07
C ARG A 81 -14.36 3.68 -16.27
N GLN A 82 -14.89 4.14 -15.12
CA GLN A 82 -14.21 5.09 -14.28
C GLN A 82 -13.26 4.37 -13.32
N ILE A 83 -11.98 4.38 -13.66
CA ILE A 83 -10.89 3.92 -12.80
C ILE A 83 -10.60 4.99 -11.74
N SER A 84 -10.28 4.57 -10.52
CA SER A 84 -9.85 5.42 -9.42
C SER A 84 -8.77 4.72 -8.62
N LEU A 85 -8.01 5.49 -7.86
CA LEU A 85 -7.12 4.96 -6.83
C LEU A 85 -7.90 4.86 -5.52
N ASP A 86 -7.90 3.69 -4.88
CA ASP A 86 -8.55 3.46 -3.60
C ASP A 86 -7.54 3.11 -2.51
N PHE A 87 -7.36 4.06 -1.61
CA PHE A 87 -6.53 3.94 -0.41
C PHE A 87 -7.38 3.99 0.86
N SER A 88 -8.68 3.66 0.78
CA SER A 88 -9.62 3.76 1.91
C SER A 88 -9.24 2.86 3.08
N LEU A 89 -8.56 1.75 2.79
CA LEU A 89 -8.09 0.77 3.77
C LEU A 89 -6.63 1.00 4.21
N MET A 90 -5.92 1.96 3.59
CA MET A 90 -4.53 2.26 3.91
C MET A 90 -4.43 3.43 4.90
N PRO A 91 -3.51 3.36 5.87
CA PRO A 91 -3.19 4.48 6.73
C PRO A 91 -2.43 5.56 5.98
N THR A 92 -2.45 6.77 6.52
CA THR A 92 -1.90 7.99 5.90
C THR A 92 -0.45 7.81 5.43
N GLU A 93 0.40 7.15 6.22
CA GLU A 93 1.82 6.96 5.90
C GLU A 93 2.00 6.10 4.65
N THR A 94 1.25 4.98 4.56
CA THR A 94 1.27 4.09 3.41
C THR A 94 0.66 4.77 2.19
N THR A 95 -0.47 5.48 2.34
CA THR A 95 -1.10 6.25 1.26
C THR A 95 -0.16 7.30 0.68
N ASN A 96 0.51 8.08 1.52
CA ASN A 96 1.47 9.10 1.08
C ASN A 96 2.65 8.47 0.34
N PHE A 97 3.15 7.33 0.83
CA PHE A 97 4.19 6.58 0.14
C PHE A 97 3.72 6.10 -1.23
N MET A 98 2.56 5.44 -1.31
CA MET A 98 2.01 4.90 -2.56
C MET A 98 1.77 6.00 -3.59
N LEU A 99 1.21 7.14 -3.18
CA LEU A 99 1.04 8.29 -4.07
C LEU A 99 2.37 8.78 -4.63
N ARG A 100 3.39 8.93 -3.76
CA ARG A 100 4.72 9.36 -4.19
C ARG A 100 5.38 8.36 -5.13
N TYR A 101 5.27 7.07 -4.80
CA TYR A 101 5.76 5.96 -5.62
C TYR A 101 5.10 5.97 -7.00
N LEU A 102 3.77 6.03 -7.08
CA LEU A 102 3.03 6.00 -8.34
C LEU A 102 3.37 7.21 -9.21
N MET A 103 3.37 8.42 -8.64
CA MET A 103 3.66 9.66 -9.37
C MET A 103 5.11 9.75 -9.85
N THR A 104 6.04 9.05 -9.20
CA THR A 104 7.48 9.11 -9.52
C THR A 104 7.92 7.97 -10.42
N LEU A 105 7.50 6.73 -10.13
CA LEU A 105 8.02 5.51 -10.74
C LEU A 105 7.00 4.80 -11.65
N LYS A 106 5.70 5.09 -11.49
CA LYS A 106 4.63 4.49 -12.31
C LYS A 106 3.87 5.55 -13.09
N ARG A 107 4.55 6.64 -13.46
CA ARG A 107 3.95 7.75 -14.20
C ARG A 107 3.37 7.31 -15.54
N ASP A 108 4.08 6.46 -16.28
CA ASP A 108 3.62 5.95 -17.56
C ASP A 108 2.36 5.07 -17.41
N GLU A 109 2.26 4.31 -16.32
CA GLU A 109 1.06 3.53 -16.00
C GLU A 109 -0.13 4.45 -15.67
N LEU A 110 0.10 5.52 -14.90
CA LEU A 110 -0.91 6.53 -14.61
C LEU A 110 -1.37 7.24 -15.90
N GLU A 111 -0.44 7.63 -16.76
CA GLU A 111 -0.73 8.26 -18.05
C GLU A 111 -1.56 7.32 -18.94
N HIS A 112 -1.20 6.04 -18.99
CA HIS A 112 -1.95 5.06 -19.76
C HIS A 112 -3.38 4.86 -19.23
N LYS A 113 -3.56 4.71 -17.91
CA LYS A 113 -4.87 4.45 -17.31
C LYS A 113 -5.79 5.67 -17.33
N PHE A 114 -5.27 6.87 -17.07
CA PHE A 114 -6.06 8.10 -16.98
C PHE A 114 -6.04 8.95 -18.25
N LYS A 115 -5.21 8.61 -19.25
CA LYS A 115 -5.06 9.35 -20.51
C LYS A 115 -4.76 10.83 -20.29
N ASN A 116 -3.86 11.12 -19.34
CA ASN A 116 -3.54 12.47 -18.86
C ASN A 116 -4.74 13.27 -18.30
N GLY A 117 -5.85 12.59 -18.00
CA GLY A 117 -7.02 13.16 -17.36
C GLY A 117 -6.91 13.24 -15.83
N PRO A 118 -7.93 13.80 -15.18
CA PRO A 118 -7.99 13.87 -13.72
C PRO A 118 -7.93 12.49 -13.05
N ILE A 119 -7.10 12.37 -12.02
CA ILE A 119 -6.97 11.15 -11.21
C ILE A 119 -7.87 11.30 -9.99
N LYS A 120 -8.87 10.42 -9.88
CA LYS A 120 -9.74 10.34 -8.70
C LYS A 120 -9.09 9.44 -7.65
N ILE A 121 -8.98 9.95 -6.44
CA ILE A 121 -8.32 9.27 -5.32
C ILE A 121 -9.32 9.19 -4.16
N LEU A 122 -9.57 7.97 -3.68
CA LEU A 122 -10.34 7.70 -2.48
C LEU A 122 -9.36 7.47 -1.34
N CYS A 123 -9.45 8.28 -0.30
CA CYS A 123 -8.68 8.09 0.93
C CYS A 123 -9.66 7.79 2.07
N GLY A 124 -9.20 7.01 3.05
CA GLY A 124 -10.01 6.71 4.23
C GLY A 124 -10.47 8.00 4.91
N LYS A 125 -11.62 7.97 5.61
CA LYS A 125 -12.12 9.13 6.37
C LYS A 125 -11.07 9.55 7.40
N GLY A 126 -10.26 10.53 7.04
CA GLY A 126 -9.43 11.24 7.99
C GLY A 126 -10.32 11.85 9.07
N GLN A 127 -9.81 11.93 10.30
CA GLN A 127 -10.43 12.66 11.42
C GLN A 127 -10.75 14.14 11.10
N TYR A 128 -10.35 14.62 9.92
CA TYR A 128 -10.54 15.97 9.39
C TYR A 128 -11.83 16.15 8.58
N SER A 129 -12.68 15.13 8.42
CA SER A 129 -14.01 15.33 7.80
C SER A 129 -15.03 16.00 8.74
N LYS A 130 -14.59 16.84 9.68
CA LYS A 130 -15.49 17.79 10.35
C LYS A 130 -15.81 18.89 9.34
N LYS A 131 -16.89 18.69 8.57
CA LYS A 131 -17.56 19.83 7.92
C LYS A 131 -17.98 20.79 9.03
N VAL A 132 -17.33 21.94 9.13
CA VAL A 132 -17.87 23.07 9.88
C VAL A 132 -19.17 23.42 9.16
N LYS A 133 -20.31 23.19 9.83
CA LYS A 133 -21.58 23.76 9.37
C LYS A 133 -21.49 25.25 9.65
N GLU A 134 -21.38 26.06 8.60
CA GLU A 134 -21.69 27.48 8.72
C GLU A 134 -23.18 27.59 9.07
N GLY A 135 -23.46 28.30 10.17
CA GLY A 135 -24.80 28.57 10.69
C GLY A 135 -25.35 29.88 10.15
#